data_AF-A0A954SJS4-F1
#
_entry.id   AF-A0A954SJS4-F1
#
_cell.length_a   1.000
_cell.length_b   1.000
_cell.length_c   1.000
_cell.angle_alpha   90.00
_cell.angle_beta   90.00
_cell.angle_gamma   90.00
#
_symmetry.space_group_name_H-M   'P 1'
#
loop_
_entity.id
_entity.type
_entity.pdbx_description
1 polymer ?
#
loop_
_entity_poly.entity_id
_entity_poly.type
_entity_poly.pdbx_seq_one_letter_code
_entity_poly.pdbx_strand_id
1 'polypeptide(L)'
;MSDRNVRTRRPLAIPVRVLMALLIGIGLVAAGMRLGQSVRTADAAVFLQIGGMLVCLWALYEGTRSIRLSNLARPVRPMWGNREVSLTSEGVVLILILLTTFIAAFLGKSNLLLLVFSFLAATFLLNGSVTNLMLDKNRGRRKLPGNIMVGETLAVEVTLGNKRRWLSSWMMVLQDQIRNSREILQPRVLFPRVPAGGERSGWYQVRFGQRGLYEFGPLKLITRFPLGFVERGTLIEERNTIIVHPRVGFLTPLWRNETADAEDLMRHSRSRVGTHDDDFHRLREYRTGDNPKAIHWLSTARNNELMVREYHETRDRDLIVFLDLFGNPDPQVIDQQVERAVSFAATLIVDHCRRNRGASIAIGIASERRFVWRGPAGPNIVPHLLDELSQAHPSADPPVNSVSRELQDIQWSKCHRLLITTRLAGDLRRILESASDRQASDLRHPFKIIESSHEVLARYLSWGTEQSEYGTRERTSLAAKTAGVSK
;
A
#
# COMPACT_ATOMS: atom_id res chain seq x y z
N MET A 1 11.57 22.60 2.36
CA MET A 1 11.84 23.22 3.69
C MET A 1 10.72 22.81 4.66
N SER A 2 11.08 22.52 5.92
CA SER A 2 10.23 22.03 7.03
C SER A 2 10.02 20.51 7.14
N ASP A 3 11.14 19.80 7.36
CA ASP A 3 11.21 18.48 7.95
C ASP A 3 11.18 18.63 9.50
N ARG A 4 10.04 18.37 10.16
CA ARG A 4 9.91 18.44 11.63
C ARG A 4 10.00 17.05 12.27
N ASN A 5 11.24 16.68 12.58
CA ASN A 5 11.71 16.07 13.84
C ASN A 5 10.71 15.22 14.67
N VAL A 6 10.66 13.90 14.39
CA VAL A 6 10.46 12.89 15.44
C VAL A 6 11.84 12.37 15.85
N ARG A 7 12.46 13.04 16.83
CA ARG A 7 13.74 12.64 17.43
C ARG A 7 13.56 11.37 18.27
N THR A 8 13.62 10.19 17.66
CA THR A 8 13.86 8.95 18.40
C THR A 8 15.32 8.93 18.87
N ARG A 9 15.54 9.21 20.16
CA ARG A 9 16.85 9.12 20.83
C ARG A 9 17.43 7.72 20.64
N ARG A 10 18.68 7.64 20.21
CA ARG A 10 19.37 6.37 19.98
C ARG A 10 20.43 6.16 21.06
N PRO A 11 20.47 4.97 21.69
CA PRO A 11 21.46 4.64 22.71
C PRO A 11 22.82 4.25 22.10
N LEU A 12 23.89 4.46 22.88
CA LEU A 12 25.26 4.02 22.59
C LEU A 12 25.29 2.51 22.29
N ALA A 13 25.80 2.10 21.13
CA ALA A 13 25.99 0.69 20.78
C ALA A 13 27.48 0.35 20.85
N ILE A 14 27.89 -0.30 21.95
CA ILE A 14 29.23 -0.87 22.09
C ILE A 14 29.22 -2.22 21.34
N PRO A 15 30.17 -2.51 20.43
CA PRO A 15 30.23 -3.79 19.74
C PRO A 15 30.29 -4.95 20.74
N VAL A 16 29.51 -6.02 20.54
CA VAL A 16 29.50 -7.18 21.47
C VAL A 16 30.90 -7.80 21.63
N ARG A 17 31.76 -7.71 20.61
CA ARG A 17 33.17 -8.13 20.69
C ARG A 17 33.97 -7.28 21.68
N VAL A 18 33.68 -5.99 21.79
CA VAL A 18 34.29 -5.07 22.77
C VAL A 18 33.81 -5.41 24.18
N LEU A 19 32.51 -5.69 24.36
CA LEU A 19 31.95 -6.11 25.66
C LEU A 19 32.52 -7.48 26.10
N MET A 20 32.59 -8.45 25.19
CA MET A 20 33.18 -9.77 25.45
C MET A 20 34.68 -9.67 25.74
N ALA A 21 35.42 -8.83 25.01
CA ALA A 21 36.84 -8.58 25.28
C ALA A 21 37.05 -7.92 26.64
N LEU A 22 36.21 -6.96 27.04
CA LEU A 22 36.22 -6.39 28.38
C LEU A 22 35.95 -7.45 29.45
N LEU A 23 34.94 -8.29 29.28
CA LEU A 23 34.62 -9.37 30.23
C LEU A 23 35.75 -10.40 30.33
N ILE A 24 36.36 -10.79 29.20
CA ILE A 24 37.49 -11.72 29.15
C ILE A 24 38.73 -11.10 29.79
N GLY A 25 39.04 -9.84 29.47
CA GLY A 25 40.18 -9.11 30.04
C GLY A 25 40.04 -8.96 31.56
N ILE A 26 38.87 -8.56 32.02
CA ILE A 26 38.54 -8.49 33.46
C ILE A 26 38.66 -9.88 34.11
N GLY A 27 38.19 -10.93 33.45
CA GLY A 27 38.32 -12.31 33.91
C GLY A 27 39.77 -12.79 34.03
N LEU A 28 40.64 -12.45 33.08
CA LEU A 28 42.07 -12.79 33.09
C LEU A 28 42.83 -12.04 34.20
N VAL A 29 42.54 -10.75 34.39
CA VAL A 29 43.08 -9.98 35.52
C VAL A 29 42.65 -10.60 36.84
N ALA A 30 41.38 -10.97 36.96
CA ALA A 30 40.85 -11.59 38.17
C ALA A 30 41.48 -12.96 38.47
N ALA A 31 41.66 -13.80 37.44
CA ALA A 31 42.32 -15.09 37.56
C ALA A 31 43.80 -14.94 37.97
N GLY A 32 44.51 -13.98 37.38
CA GLY A 32 45.88 -13.66 37.75
C GLY A 32 46.00 -13.18 39.20
N MET A 33 45.12 -12.31 39.67
CA MET A 33 45.11 -11.86 41.08
C MET A 33 44.88 -12.99 42.08
N ARG A 34 44.10 -14.02 41.71
CA ARG A 34 43.84 -15.18 42.56
C ARG A 34 45.01 -16.17 42.57
N LEU A 35 45.65 -16.39 41.42
CA LEU A 35 46.85 -17.23 41.30
C LEU A 35 48.07 -16.61 41.99
N GLY A 36 48.15 -15.28 42.04
CA GLY A 36 49.25 -14.55 42.70
C GLY A 36 49.27 -14.66 44.23
N GLN A 37 48.19 -15.15 44.84
CA GLN A 37 48.15 -15.44 46.29
C GLN A 37 48.85 -16.77 46.63
N SER A 38 49.16 -17.60 45.63
CA SER A 38 49.94 -18.82 45.80
C SER A 38 51.41 -18.54 45.44
N VAL A 39 52.31 -18.69 46.43
CA VAL A 39 53.75 -18.39 46.32
C VAL A 39 54.42 -19.13 45.14
N ARG A 40 53.86 -20.26 44.71
CA ARG A 40 54.40 -21.11 43.64
C ARG A 40 54.09 -20.64 42.21
N THR A 41 53.19 -19.67 42.03
CA THR A 41 52.69 -19.25 40.70
C THR A 41 52.71 -17.73 40.48
N ALA A 42 53.53 -17.00 41.25
CA ALA A 42 53.59 -15.54 41.21
C ALA A 42 53.90 -14.98 39.81
N ASP A 43 54.83 -15.59 39.06
CA ASP A 43 55.21 -15.11 37.73
C ASP A 43 54.08 -15.29 36.71
N ALA A 44 53.44 -16.46 36.70
CA ALA A 44 52.30 -16.75 35.82
C ALA A 44 51.09 -15.85 36.12
N ALA A 45 50.90 -15.48 37.39
CA ALA A 45 49.87 -14.55 37.83
C ALA A 45 50.08 -13.14 37.28
N VAL A 46 51.32 -12.65 37.27
CA VAL A 46 51.68 -11.33 36.72
C VAL A 46 51.44 -11.29 35.21
N PHE A 47 51.80 -12.35 34.47
CA PHE A 47 51.54 -12.43 33.03
C PHE A 47 50.05 -12.42 32.68
N LEU A 48 49.20 -13.12 33.46
CA LEU A 48 47.75 -13.10 33.28
C LEU A 48 47.13 -11.72 33.55
N GLN A 49 47.65 -11.00 34.55
CA GLN A 49 47.19 -9.64 34.86
C GLN A 49 47.57 -8.65 33.76
N ILE A 50 48.81 -8.68 33.29
CA ILE A 50 49.28 -7.82 32.20
C ILE A 50 48.51 -8.13 30.91
N GLY A 51 48.33 -9.42 30.59
CA GLY A 51 47.56 -9.85 29.43
C GLY A 51 46.10 -9.41 29.49
N GLY A 52 45.43 -9.58 30.63
CA GLY A 52 44.06 -9.11 30.82
C GLY A 52 43.92 -7.59 30.75
N MET A 53 44.90 -6.84 31.27
CA MET A 53 44.93 -5.37 31.21
C MET A 53 45.13 -4.87 29.78
N LEU A 54 45.98 -5.53 28.99
CA LEU A 54 46.16 -5.24 27.56
C LEU A 54 44.91 -5.54 26.74
N VAL A 55 44.19 -6.63 27.04
CA VAL A 55 42.90 -6.96 26.39
C VAL A 55 41.84 -5.91 26.73
N CYS A 56 41.79 -5.43 27.97
CA CYS A 56 40.90 -4.34 28.37
C CYS A 56 41.26 -3.01 27.68
N LEU A 57 42.55 -2.66 27.61
CA LEU A 57 43.03 -1.45 26.93
C LEU A 57 42.74 -1.49 25.42
N TRP A 58 42.95 -2.65 24.80
CA TRP A 58 42.60 -2.87 23.39
C TRP A 58 41.08 -2.76 23.15
N ALA A 59 40.26 -3.34 24.03
CA ALA A 59 38.81 -3.23 23.97
C ALA A 59 38.34 -1.78 24.16
N LEU A 60 38.94 -1.02 25.07
CA LEU A 60 38.67 0.41 25.26
C LEU A 60 39.06 1.22 24.03
N TYR A 61 40.26 0.99 23.49
CA TYR A 61 40.74 1.65 22.28
C TYR A 61 39.80 1.40 21.10
N GLU A 62 39.42 0.15 20.86
CA GLU A 62 38.52 -0.19 19.76
C GLU A 62 37.09 0.29 19.99
N GLY A 63 36.65 0.31 21.25
CA GLY A 63 35.43 1.00 21.68
C GLY A 63 35.44 2.47 21.29
N THR A 64 36.49 3.22 21.64
CA THR A 64 36.61 4.65 21.32
C THR A 64 36.70 4.92 19.81
N ARG A 65 37.33 4.04 19.03
CA ARG A 65 37.42 4.14 17.57
C ARG A 65 36.09 3.82 16.85
N SER A 66 35.29 2.91 17.42
CA SER A 66 33.96 2.55 16.90
C SER A 66 32.90 3.63 17.15
N ILE A 67 33.13 4.52 18.12
CA ILE A 67 32.28 5.66 18.44
C ILE A 67 32.67 6.84 17.52
N ARG A 68 32.26 6.78 16.24
CA ARG A 68 32.19 8.01 15.41
C ARG A 68 31.02 8.85 15.88
N LEU A 69 31.32 10.04 16.43
CA LEU A 69 30.36 11.02 16.96
C LEU A 69 29.19 11.39 16.01
N SER A 70 29.31 11.13 14.71
CA SER A 70 28.28 11.41 13.70
C SER A 70 27.22 10.31 13.51
N ASN A 71 27.43 9.11 14.07
CA ASN A 71 26.62 7.91 13.80
C ASN A 71 25.80 7.43 15.01
N LEU A 72 25.28 8.36 15.83
CA LEU A 72 24.34 8.09 16.93
C LEU A 72 22.98 7.57 16.41
N ALA A 73 22.98 6.77 15.34
CA ALA A 73 21.98 6.84 14.31
C ALA A 73 21.46 5.50 13.76
N ARG A 74 21.94 4.31 14.14
CA ARG A 74 21.31 3.06 13.67
C ARG A 74 21.56 1.96 14.70
N PRO A 75 20.53 1.23 15.18
CA PRO A 75 20.77 0.05 15.99
C PRO A 75 21.34 -1.05 15.09
N VAL A 76 22.58 -1.47 15.36
CA VAL A 76 23.15 -2.68 14.76
C VAL A 76 22.41 -3.86 15.37
N ARG A 77 21.74 -4.67 14.53
CA ARG A 77 21.04 -5.88 14.94
C ARG A 77 21.94 -7.08 14.71
N PRO A 78 22.73 -7.54 15.70
CA PRO A 78 23.46 -8.79 15.55
C PRO A 78 22.46 -9.93 15.30
N MET A 79 22.70 -10.68 14.23
CA MET A 79 21.97 -11.91 13.94
C MET A 79 22.67 -13.05 14.68
N TRP A 80 22.02 -13.59 15.70
CA TRP A 80 22.47 -14.82 16.35
C TRP A 80 21.57 -15.96 15.87
N GLY A 81 22.03 -16.68 14.85
CA GLY A 81 21.15 -17.52 14.02
C GLY A 81 20.14 -16.67 13.24
N ASN A 82 18.93 -17.20 13.02
CA ASN A 82 17.84 -16.49 12.31
C ASN A 82 17.07 -15.48 13.19
N ARG A 83 17.70 -14.95 14.24
CA ARG A 83 17.04 -14.08 15.24
C ARG A 83 17.78 -12.77 15.41
N GLU A 84 17.02 -11.69 15.28
CA GLU A 84 17.50 -10.36 15.60
C GLU A 84 17.48 -10.17 17.13
N VAL A 85 18.56 -9.67 17.70
CA VAL A 85 18.65 -9.35 19.13
C VAL A 85 19.06 -7.90 19.28
N SER A 86 18.37 -7.16 20.15
CA SER A 86 18.77 -5.81 20.52
C SER A 86 18.58 -5.59 22.02
N LEU A 87 19.48 -4.81 22.61
CA LEU A 87 19.34 -4.38 24.01
C LEU A 87 18.43 -3.17 24.09
N THR A 88 17.56 -3.19 25.09
CA THR A 88 16.73 -2.03 25.45
C THR A 88 17.50 -1.08 26.35
N SER A 89 16.94 0.12 26.56
CA SER A 89 17.54 1.11 27.46
C SER A 89 17.65 0.57 28.90
N GLU A 90 16.64 -0.17 29.35
CA GLU A 90 16.59 -0.83 30.65
C GLU A 90 17.64 -1.93 30.75
N GLY A 91 17.85 -2.70 29.67
CA GLY A 91 18.90 -3.71 29.61
C GLY A 91 20.31 -3.11 29.72
N VAL A 92 20.56 -1.95 29.11
CA VAL A 92 21.83 -1.23 29.23
C VAL A 92 22.07 -0.76 30.67
N VAL A 93 21.05 -0.17 31.31
CA VAL A 93 21.14 0.24 32.72
C VAL A 93 21.44 -0.95 33.63
N LEU A 94 20.78 -2.09 33.42
CA LEU A 94 21.06 -3.30 34.19
C LEU A 94 22.49 -3.81 33.97
N ILE A 95 23.03 -3.74 32.76
CA ILE A 95 24.42 -4.11 32.49
C ILE A 95 25.40 -3.18 33.22
N LEU A 96 25.13 -1.88 33.28
CA LEU A 96 25.94 -0.95 34.05
C LEU A 96 25.90 -1.30 35.54
N ILE A 97 24.71 -1.57 36.10
CA ILE A 97 24.57 -2.01 37.50
C ILE A 97 25.32 -3.32 37.74
N LEU A 98 25.20 -4.29 36.83
CA LEU A 98 25.92 -5.55 36.90
C LEU A 98 27.44 -5.34 36.92
N LEU A 99 27.94 -4.47 36.04
CA LEU A 99 29.37 -4.15 35.97
C LEU A 99 29.85 -3.47 37.26
N THR A 100 29.12 -2.45 37.74
CA THR A 100 29.47 -1.74 38.99
C THR A 100 29.42 -2.68 40.19
N THR A 101 28.39 -3.53 40.29
CA THR A 101 28.23 -4.50 41.39
C THR A 101 29.34 -5.56 41.34
N PHE A 102 29.69 -6.04 40.15
CA PHE A 102 30.79 -6.98 39.95
C PHE A 102 32.12 -6.39 40.40
N ILE A 103 32.42 -5.16 39.97
CA ILE A 103 33.65 -4.43 40.37
C ILE A 103 33.67 -4.25 41.89
N ALA A 104 32.58 -3.79 42.50
CA ALA A 104 32.49 -3.60 43.95
C ALA A 104 32.65 -4.93 44.72
N ALA A 105 32.01 -6.01 44.26
CA ALA A 105 32.14 -7.35 44.84
C ALA A 105 33.59 -7.84 44.78
N PHE A 106 34.24 -7.63 43.63
CA PHE A 106 35.59 -8.08 43.35
C PHE A 106 36.63 -7.32 44.18
N LEU A 107 36.59 -5.99 44.20
CA LEU A 107 37.52 -5.17 45.01
C LEU A 107 37.27 -5.34 46.51
N GLY A 108 36.00 -5.35 46.92
CA GLY A 108 35.62 -5.41 48.33
C GLY A 108 35.80 -6.79 48.97
N LYS A 109 36.09 -7.85 48.17
CA LYS A 109 36.12 -9.25 48.61
C LYS A 109 34.85 -9.66 49.39
N SER A 110 33.73 -9.02 49.09
CA SER A 110 32.46 -9.22 49.79
C SER A 110 31.64 -10.31 49.12
N ASN A 111 31.45 -11.42 49.82
CA ASN A 111 30.64 -12.54 49.34
C ASN A 111 29.18 -12.14 49.12
N LEU A 112 28.66 -11.18 49.88
CA LEU A 112 27.27 -10.71 49.74
C LEU A 112 27.07 -9.99 48.40
N LEU A 113 27.99 -9.10 48.02
CA LEU A 113 27.91 -8.39 46.74
C LEU A 113 28.06 -9.35 45.56
N LEU A 114 28.86 -10.42 45.70
CA LEU A 114 28.96 -11.48 44.70
C LEU A 114 27.65 -12.24 44.54
N LEU A 115 26.92 -12.50 45.63
CA LEU A 115 25.60 -13.12 45.60
C LEU A 115 24.57 -12.21 44.89
N VAL A 116 24.57 -10.91 45.20
CA VAL A 116 23.71 -9.91 44.53
C VAL A 116 24.01 -9.86 43.04
N PHE A 117 25.28 -9.77 42.65
CA PHE A 117 25.70 -9.83 41.25
C PHE A 117 25.20 -11.11 40.57
N SER A 118 25.36 -12.26 41.22
CA SER A 118 24.95 -13.56 40.68
C SER A 118 23.44 -13.63 40.44
N PHE A 119 22.63 -13.08 41.35
CA PHE A 119 21.17 -13.02 41.20
C PHE A 119 20.74 -12.10 40.05
N LEU A 120 21.36 -10.93 39.92
CA LEU A 120 21.09 -9.99 38.82
C LEU A 120 21.51 -10.61 37.47
N ALA A 121 22.67 -11.28 37.43
CA ALA A 121 23.17 -11.93 36.23
C ALA A 121 22.27 -13.10 35.82
N ALA A 122 21.85 -13.92 36.79
CA ALA A 122 20.90 -15.01 36.57
C ALA A 122 19.57 -14.47 36.02
N THR A 123 19.07 -13.35 36.55
CA THR A 123 17.83 -12.70 36.07
C THR A 123 17.95 -12.22 34.63
N PHE A 124 19.08 -11.61 34.27
CA PHE A 124 19.36 -11.18 32.89
C PHE A 124 19.44 -12.36 31.92
N LEU A 125 20.17 -13.42 32.30
CA LEU A 125 20.31 -14.64 31.52
C LEU A 125 18.97 -15.38 31.39
N LEU A 126 18.18 -15.47 32.46
CA LEU A 126 16.86 -16.09 32.46
C LEU A 126 15.91 -15.32 31.53
N ASN A 127 15.87 -13.99 31.61
CA ASN A 127 15.11 -13.17 30.68
C ASN A 127 15.50 -13.48 29.23
N GLY A 128 16.81 -13.50 28.93
CA GLY A 128 17.32 -13.90 27.64
C GLY A 128 16.82 -15.30 27.21
N SER A 129 16.94 -16.32 28.05
CA SER A 129 16.50 -17.67 27.70
C SER A 129 15.00 -17.76 27.46
N VAL A 130 14.18 -17.12 28.31
CA VAL A 130 12.72 -17.13 28.20
C VAL A 130 12.24 -16.40 26.94
N THR A 131 12.77 -15.20 26.64
CA THR A 131 12.43 -14.46 25.42
C THR A 131 12.79 -15.29 24.17
N ASN A 132 13.91 -16.00 24.18
CA ASN A 132 14.31 -16.88 23.08
C ASN A 132 13.34 -18.06 22.93
N LEU A 133 12.96 -18.72 24.03
CA LEU A 133 12.02 -19.84 24.01
C LEU A 133 10.62 -19.39 23.55
N MET A 134 10.20 -18.16 23.88
CA MET A 134 8.90 -17.59 23.50
C MET A 134 8.73 -17.34 22.01
N LEU A 135 9.81 -17.01 21.31
CA LEU A 135 9.79 -16.78 19.86
C LEU A 135 9.81 -18.09 19.05
N ASP A 136 10.14 -19.21 19.68
CA ASP A 136 10.23 -20.49 18.99
C ASP A 136 8.86 -21.09 18.63
N LYS A 137 8.80 -21.81 17.51
CA LYS A 137 7.61 -22.58 17.05
C LYS A 137 6.31 -21.77 16.97
N ASN A 138 6.40 -20.47 16.66
CA ASN A 138 5.25 -19.65 16.32
C ASN A 138 4.98 -19.71 14.80
N ARG A 139 3.71 -19.62 14.41
CA ARG A 139 3.27 -19.50 13.01
C ARG A 139 2.44 -18.24 12.87
N GLY A 140 2.74 -17.43 11.86
CA GLY A 140 1.90 -16.30 11.45
C GLY A 140 1.16 -16.69 10.17
N ARG A 141 -0.08 -16.24 10.04
CA ARG A 141 -0.85 -16.30 8.80
C ARG A 141 -1.55 -14.97 8.57
N ARG A 142 -1.71 -14.59 7.32
CA ARG A 142 -2.47 -13.41 6.94
C ARG A 142 -3.67 -13.80 6.08
N LYS A 143 -4.77 -13.09 6.26
CA LYS A 143 -5.87 -13.12 5.30
C LYS A 143 -5.99 -11.74 4.66
N LEU A 144 -5.88 -11.74 3.34
CA LEU A 144 -5.97 -10.57 2.51
C LEU A 144 -7.27 -10.65 1.69
N PRO A 145 -8.04 -9.56 1.57
CA PRO A 145 -9.14 -9.50 0.62
C PRO A 145 -8.62 -9.34 -0.81
N GLY A 146 -9.49 -9.60 -1.80
CA GLY A 146 -9.10 -9.70 -3.20
C GLY A 146 -8.78 -8.39 -3.91
N ASN A 147 -9.57 -7.34 -3.72
CA ASN A 147 -9.44 -6.06 -4.44
C ASN A 147 -9.47 -4.88 -3.47
N ILE A 148 -8.62 -3.89 -3.68
CA ILE A 148 -8.55 -2.65 -2.89
C ILE A 148 -8.20 -1.49 -3.80
N MET A 149 -8.81 -0.32 -3.57
CA MET A 149 -8.49 0.90 -4.32
C MET A 149 -7.65 1.87 -3.51
N VAL A 150 -6.96 2.77 -4.20
CA VAL A 150 -6.25 3.89 -3.57
C VAL A 150 -7.19 4.71 -2.69
N GLY A 151 -6.74 4.98 -1.47
CA GLY A 151 -7.49 5.79 -0.50
C GLY A 151 -8.51 5.02 0.33
N GLU A 152 -8.81 3.76 0.01
CA GLU A 152 -9.62 2.89 0.85
C GLU A 152 -8.81 2.36 2.04
N THR A 153 -9.49 2.11 3.16
CA THR A 153 -8.87 1.52 4.36
C THR A 153 -9.06 0.02 4.33
N LEU A 154 -7.96 -0.71 4.22
CA LEU A 154 -7.90 -2.15 4.23
C LEU A 154 -7.74 -2.67 5.66
N ALA A 155 -8.69 -3.49 6.13
CA ALA A 155 -8.53 -4.26 7.35
C ALA A 155 -7.91 -5.63 7.05
N VAL A 156 -6.74 -5.92 7.62
CA VAL A 156 -6.03 -7.18 7.43
C VAL A 156 -6.14 -8.03 8.69
N GLU A 157 -6.61 -9.27 8.54
CA GLU A 157 -6.59 -10.26 9.62
C GLU A 157 -5.19 -10.89 9.69
N VAL A 158 -4.62 -10.90 10.89
CA VAL A 158 -3.41 -11.65 11.19
C VAL A 158 -3.65 -12.65 12.29
N THR A 159 -3.31 -13.90 12.04
CA THR A 159 -3.45 -14.99 13.01
C THR A 159 -2.06 -15.43 13.46
N LEU A 160 -1.83 -15.41 14.78
CA LEU A 160 -0.63 -15.92 15.42
C LEU A 160 -0.96 -17.22 16.15
N GLY A 161 -0.32 -18.32 15.71
CA GLY A 161 -0.41 -19.64 16.31
C GLY A 161 0.84 -20.00 17.09
N ASN A 162 0.66 -20.63 18.25
CA ASN A 162 1.75 -21.14 19.09
C ASN A 162 1.72 -22.66 19.09
N LYS A 163 2.68 -23.32 18.42
CA LYS A 163 2.72 -24.79 18.33
C LYS A 163 3.30 -25.47 19.58
N ARG A 164 3.73 -24.71 20.60
CA ARG A 164 4.31 -25.26 21.83
C ARG A 164 3.21 -25.80 22.73
N ARG A 165 3.45 -26.93 23.42
CA ARG A 165 2.45 -27.61 24.25
C ARG A 165 2.40 -27.14 25.71
N TRP A 166 3.51 -26.60 26.23
CA TRP A 166 3.64 -26.24 27.66
C TRP A 166 3.65 -24.71 27.88
N LEU A 167 4.26 -23.93 26.99
CA LEU A 167 4.49 -22.51 27.22
C LEU A 167 3.65 -21.63 26.28
N SER A 168 2.92 -20.67 26.85
CA SER A 168 2.20 -19.64 26.08
C SER A 168 3.19 -18.61 25.50
N SER A 169 2.84 -17.97 24.38
CA SER A 169 3.58 -16.81 23.84
C SER A 169 2.96 -15.55 24.43
N TRP A 170 3.72 -14.76 25.19
CA TRP A 170 3.23 -13.58 25.89
C TRP A 170 3.79 -12.30 25.28
N MET A 171 2.96 -11.26 25.24
CA MET A 171 3.31 -9.91 24.80
C MET A 171 4.07 -9.92 23.46
N MET A 172 3.48 -10.60 22.47
CA MET A 172 4.07 -10.74 21.15
C MET A 172 3.58 -9.61 20.26
N VAL A 173 4.49 -8.88 19.65
CA VAL A 173 4.17 -7.89 18.64
C VAL A 173 4.45 -8.51 17.28
N LEU A 174 3.40 -8.67 16.48
CA LEU A 174 3.53 -9.03 15.08
C LEU A 174 3.58 -7.74 14.26
N GLN A 175 4.68 -7.51 13.57
CA GLN A 175 4.86 -6.41 12.65
C GLN A 175 4.81 -6.96 11.23
N ASP A 176 3.95 -6.39 10.39
CA ASP A 176 4.00 -6.65 8.95
C ASP A 176 4.94 -5.65 8.26
N GLN A 177 5.46 -6.03 7.10
CA GLN A 177 6.20 -5.17 6.20
C GLN A 177 5.45 -5.14 4.87
N ILE A 178 4.90 -3.98 4.52
CA ILE A 178 4.19 -3.79 3.27
C ILE A 178 4.99 -2.78 2.46
N ARG A 179 5.37 -3.15 1.25
CA ARG A 179 6.25 -2.32 0.43
C ARG A 179 5.75 -2.22 -1.00
N ASN A 180 5.77 -1.01 -1.52
CA ASN A 180 5.74 -0.69 -2.95
C ASN A 180 7.04 0.07 -3.27
N SER A 181 7.31 0.32 -4.55
CA SER A 181 8.37 1.20 -5.07
C SER A 181 8.54 2.52 -4.28
N ARG A 182 7.44 3.11 -3.78
CA ARG A 182 7.45 4.44 -3.12
C ARG A 182 7.04 4.45 -1.64
N GLU A 183 6.34 3.40 -1.18
CA GLU A 183 5.69 3.39 0.12
C GLU A 183 6.14 2.17 0.94
N ILE A 184 6.47 2.40 2.22
CA ILE A 184 6.79 1.34 3.17
C ILE A 184 5.89 1.52 4.38
N LEU A 185 4.99 0.56 4.61
CA LEU A 185 4.06 0.55 5.73
C LEU A 185 4.44 -0.59 6.67
N GLN A 186 4.41 -0.30 7.97
CA GLN A 186 4.84 -1.25 9.02
C GLN A 186 3.80 -1.37 10.14
N PRO A 187 2.58 -1.84 9.84
CA PRO A 187 1.55 -1.99 10.84
C PRO A 187 1.95 -3.03 11.88
N ARG A 188 1.45 -2.85 13.11
CA ARG A 188 1.79 -3.69 14.26
C ARG A 188 0.53 -4.13 14.97
N VAL A 189 0.51 -5.39 15.39
CA VAL A 189 -0.55 -5.98 16.19
C VAL A 189 0.06 -6.61 17.44
N LEU A 190 -0.48 -6.26 18.60
CA LEU A 190 -0.08 -6.84 19.88
C LEU A 190 -0.97 -8.04 20.19
N PHE A 191 -0.33 -9.15 20.54
CA PHE A 191 -0.95 -10.35 21.08
C PHE A 191 -0.52 -10.49 22.55
N PRO A 192 -1.36 -10.09 23.51
CA PRO A 192 -1.00 -10.16 24.94
C PRO A 192 -0.69 -11.59 25.39
N ARG A 193 -1.46 -12.56 24.89
CA ARG A 193 -1.27 -13.98 25.16
C ARG A 193 -1.78 -14.84 24.02
N VAL A 194 -0.92 -15.73 23.52
CA VAL A 194 -1.29 -16.85 22.64
C VAL A 194 -1.10 -18.15 23.44
N PRO A 195 -2.18 -18.88 23.75
CA PRO A 195 -2.10 -20.09 24.57
C PRO A 195 -1.22 -21.15 23.93
N ALA A 196 -0.67 -22.04 24.74
CA ALA A 196 0.06 -23.22 24.26
C ALA A 196 -0.87 -24.07 23.38
N GLY A 197 -0.41 -24.45 22.18
CA GLY A 197 -1.15 -25.23 21.20
C GLY A 197 -2.30 -24.49 20.52
N GLY A 198 -2.52 -23.21 20.82
CA GLY A 198 -3.65 -22.44 20.29
C GLY A 198 -3.24 -21.29 19.38
N GLU A 199 -4.26 -20.62 18.86
CA GLU A 199 -4.11 -19.48 17.95
C GLU A 199 -4.93 -18.28 18.45
N ARG A 200 -4.51 -17.09 18.02
CA ARG A 200 -5.25 -15.83 18.23
C ARG A 200 -5.21 -15.02 16.96
N SER A 201 -6.33 -14.40 16.62
CA SER A 201 -6.42 -13.42 15.53
C SER A 201 -6.36 -12.00 16.08
N GLY A 202 -5.80 -11.11 15.30
CA GLY A 202 -5.83 -9.67 15.50
C GLY A 202 -5.93 -8.97 14.15
N TRP A 203 -6.16 -7.66 14.19
CA TRP A 203 -6.41 -6.87 13.00
C TRP A 203 -5.55 -5.61 13.01
N TYR A 204 -5.13 -5.19 11.84
CA TYR A 204 -4.62 -3.84 11.63
C TYR A 204 -5.30 -3.21 10.42
N GLN A 205 -5.34 -1.88 10.41
CA GLN A 205 -5.82 -1.11 9.28
C GLN A 205 -4.65 -0.47 8.55
N VAL A 206 -4.72 -0.48 7.23
CA VAL A 206 -3.74 0.17 6.37
C VAL A 206 -4.47 0.90 5.24
N ARG A 207 -3.96 2.07 4.87
CA ARG A 207 -4.49 2.86 3.74
C ARG A 207 -3.35 3.07 2.76
N PHE A 208 -3.59 2.72 1.50
CA PHE A 208 -2.60 2.85 0.44
C PHE A 208 -2.68 4.24 -0.19
N GLY A 209 -1.53 4.90 -0.28
CA GLY A 209 -1.43 6.23 -0.89
C GLY A 209 -1.39 6.18 -2.42
N GLN A 210 -1.04 5.04 -3.02
CA GLN A 210 -0.74 4.92 -4.44
C GLN A 210 -1.21 3.58 -5.01
N ARG A 211 -1.44 3.56 -6.32
CA ARG A 211 -1.79 2.34 -7.05
C ARG A 211 -0.54 1.50 -7.35
N GLY A 212 -0.75 0.24 -7.71
CA GLY A 212 0.30 -0.67 -8.16
C GLY A 212 0.51 -1.86 -7.23
N LEU A 213 1.60 -2.59 -7.46
CA LEU A 213 1.90 -3.83 -6.74
C LEU A 213 2.49 -3.54 -5.35
N TYR A 214 1.87 -4.10 -4.32
CA TYR A 214 2.37 -4.10 -2.96
C TYR A 214 2.78 -5.51 -2.54
N GLU A 215 4.02 -5.62 -2.07
CA GLU A 215 4.57 -6.83 -1.47
C GLU A 215 4.33 -6.80 0.04
N PHE A 216 3.72 -7.86 0.54
CA PHE A 216 3.46 -8.07 1.95
C PHE A 216 4.44 -9.11 2.50
N GLY A 217 5.02 -8.82 3.66
CA GLY A 217 5.89 -9.69 4.42
C GLY A 217 7.39 -9.51 4.09
N PRO A 218 8.26 -10.29 4.75
CA PRO A 218 7.94 -11.32 5.74
C PRO A 218 7.33 -10.73 7.02
N LEU A 219 6.55 -11.53 7.74
CA LEU A 219 6.03 -11.15 9.04
C LEU A 219 7.15 -11.16 10.07
N LYS A 220 7.26 -10.10 10.87
CA LYS A 220 8.26 -10.00 11.93
C LYS A 220 7.60 -10.13 13.31
N LEU A 221 7.95 -11.18 14.04
CA LEU A 221 7.47 -11.42 15.39
C LEU A 221 8.51 -10.93 16.41
N ILE A 222 8.09 -10.04 17.31
CA ILE A 222 8.97 -9.35 18.25
C ILE A 222 8.43 -9.54 19.68
N THR A 223 9.33 -9.71 20.65
CA THR A 223 8.94 -9.66 22.07
C THR A 223 10.07 -9.10 22.93
N ARG A 224 9.67 -8.41 24.00
CA ARG A 224 10.53 -7.91 25.08
C ARG A 224 10.24 -8.60 26.42
N PHE A 225 9.25 -9.49 26.47
CA PHE A 225 8.80 -10.15 27.69
C PHE A 225 9.80 -11.23 28.12
N PRO A 226 10.00 -11.49 29.43
CA PRO A 226 9.26 -10.96 30.59
C PRO A 226 9.69 -9.59 31.15
N LEU A 227 10.99 -9.33 31.26
CA LEU A 227 11.49 -8.19 32.05
C LEU A 227 11.86 -6.96 31.22
N GLY A 228 11.80 -7.05 29.90
CA GLY A 228 12.05 -5.90 29.03
C GLY A 228 13.52 -5.59 28.76
N PHE A 229 14.49 -6.33 29.31
CA PHE A 229 15.93 -6.04 29.15
C PHE A 229 16.48 -6.30 27.74
N VAL A 230 15.82 -7.17 26.99
CA VAL A 230 16.25 -7.58 25.64
C VAL A 230 15.02 -7.61 24.74
N GLU A 231 15.12 -7.02 23.56
CA GLU A 231 14.17 -7.22 22.48
C GLU A 231 14.73 -8.28 21.54
N ARG A 232 13.94 -9.32 21.27
CA ARG A 232 14.25 -10.28 20.21
C ARG A 232 13.18 -10.29 19.14
N GLY A 233 13.62 -10.52 17.91
CA GLY A 233 12.78 -10.66 16.74
C GLY A 233 13.10 -11.94 15.96
N THR A 234 12.07 -12.53 15.37
CA THR A 234 12.23 -13.62 14.38
C THR A 234 11.33 -13.33 13.18
N LEU A 235 11.76 -13.78 12.01
CA LEU A 235 10.98 -13.66 10.78
C LEU A 235 10.13 -14.92 10.59
N ILE A 236 8.90 -14.72 10.15
CA ILE A 236 7.99 -15.74 9.72
C ILE A 236 7.84 -15.52 8.21
N GLU A 237 8.27 -16.50 7.42
CA GLU A 237 8.18 -16.46 5.95
C GLU A 237 6.72 -16.67 5.50
N GLU A 238 5.95 -15.60 5.63
CA GLU A 238 4.62 -15.43 5.06
C GLU A 238 4.72 -14.23 4.10
N ARG A 239 4.56 -14.49 2.79
CA ARG A 239 4.68 -13.48 1.74
C ARG A 239 3.45 -13.52 0.85
N ASN A 240 2.95 -12.35 0.48
CA ASN A 240 1.79 -12.20 -0.40
C ASN A 240 1.97 -10.94 -1.25
N THR A 241 1.23 -10.84 -2.33
CA THR A 241 1.17 -9.65 -3.17
C THR A 241 -0.27 -9.25 -3.39
N ILE A 242 -0.51 -7.94 -3.43
CA ILE A 242 -1.80 -7.35 -3.81
C ILE A 242 -1.54 -6.25 -4.82
N ILE A 243 -2.43 -6.13 -5.80
CA ILE A 243 -2.47 -4.97 -6.69
C ILE A 243 -3.49 -3.99 -6.11
N VAL A 244 -3.04 -2.77 -5.80
CA VAL A 244 -3.91 -1.67 -5.39
C VAL A 244 -4.38 -0.94 -6.64
N HIS A 245 -5.70 -0.95 -6.86
CA HIS A 245 -6.33 -0.35 -8.03
C HIS A 245 -6.39 1.18 -7.95
N PRO A 246 -6.39 1.88 -9.09
CA PRO A 246 -6.65 3.32 -9.11
C PRO A 246 -7.99 3.64 -8.44
N ARG A 247 -8.11 4.85 -7.89
CA ARG A 247 -9.34 5.28 -7.23
C ARG A 247 -10.45 5.38 -8.26
N VAL A 248 -11.58 4.71 -8.04
CA VAL A 248 -12.76 4.81 -8.90
C VAL A 248 -13.73 5.81 -8.28
N GLY A 249 -14.15 6.80 -9.07
CA GLY A 249 -15.12 7.82 -8.66
C GLY A 249 -16.49 7.59 -9.28
N PHE A 250 -17.28 8.66 -9.31
CA PHE A 250 -18.59 8.71 -9.95
C PHE A 250 -18.59 9.81 -11.02
N LEU A 251 -19.08 9.48 -12.21
CA LEU A 251 -19.25 10.44 -13.29
C LEU A 251 -20.38 11.42 -12.97
N THR A 252 -20.11 12.71 -13.16
CA THR A 252 -21.07 13.79 -12.88
C THR A 252 -22.23 13.79 -13.88
N PRO A 253 -23.36 14.45 -13.57
CA PRO A 253 -24.42 14.66 -14.55
C PRO A 253 -23.95 15.42 -15.79
N LEU A 254 -23.00 16.35 -15.63
CA LEU A 254 -22.44 17.10 -16.75
C LEU A 254 -21.76 16.17 -17.76
N TRP A 255 -20.95 15.22 -17.28
CA TRP A 255 -20.35 14.19 -18.14
C TRP A 255 -21.41 13.44 -18.94
N ARG A 256 -22.46 12.96 -18.26
CA ARG A 256 -23.56 12.24 -18.89
C ARG A 256 -24.26 13.08 -19.95
N ASN A 257 -24.51 14.37 -19.68
CA ASN A 257 -25.19 15.25 -20.62
C ASN A 257 -24.34 15.60 -21.84
N GLU A 258 -23.02 15.81 -21.66
CA GLU A 258 -22.11 16.11 -22.78
C GLU A 258 -21.77 14.89 -23.65
N THR A 259 -21.99 13.69 -23.15
CA THR A 259 -21.74 12.44 -23.88
C THR A 259 -23.02 11.79 -24.39
N ALA A 260 -24.19 12.19 -23.87
CA ALA A 260 -25.48 11.81 -24.40
C ALA A 260 -25.76 12.53 -25.73
N ASP A 261 -26.25 11.80 -26.74
CA ASP A 261 -26.82 12.47 -27.93
C ASP A 261 -28.21 13.03 -27.63
N ALA A 262 -28.74 13.85 -28.55
CA ALA A 262 -30.10 14.36 -28.51
C ALA A 262 -31.15 13.25 -28.29
N GLU A 263 -30.96 12.06 -28.86
CA GLU A 263 -31.84 10.89 -28.62
C GLU A 263 -31.78 10.39 -27.17
N ASP A 264 -30.59 10.33 -26.56
CA ASP A 264 -30.37 9.86 -25.19
C ASP A 264 -30.89 10.88 -24.15
N LEU A 265 -30.78 12.18 -24.45
CA LEU A 265 -31.34 13.27 -23.64
C LEU A 265 -32.87 13.30 -23.71
N MET A 266 -33.46 13.04 -24.88
CA MET A 266 -34.92 12.88 -25.03
C MET A 266 -35.45 11.68 -24.24
N ARG A 267 -34.69 10.57 -24.15
CA ARG A 267 -35.03 9.41 -23.29
C ARG A 267 -35.01 9.75 -21.81
N HIS A 268 -33.99 10.44 -21.30
CA HIS A 268 -33.93 10.84 -19.88
C HIS A 268 -35.08 11.79 -19.48
N SER A 269 -35.53 12.63 -20.41
CA SER A 269 -36.71 13.49 -20.24
C SER A 269 -38.01 12.67 -20.21
N ARG A 270 -38.14 11.65 -21.07
CA ARG A 270 -39.34 10.78 -21.16
C ARG A 270 -39.40 9.71 -20.06
N SER A 271 -38.28 9.18 -19.60
CA SER A 271 -38.18 8.19 -18.50
C SER A 271 -38.67 8.75 -17.16
N ARG A 272 -38.62 10.09 -16.96
CA ARG A 272 -39.23 10.74 -15.80
C ARG A 272 -40.77 10.77 -15.83
N VAL A 273 -41.41 10.39 -16.93
CA VAL A 273 -42.88 10.48 -17.13
C VAL A 273 -43.57 9.11 -17.15
N GLY A 274 -42.85 7.97 -17.10
CA GLY A 274 -43.50 6.66 -17.11
C GLY A 274 -42.67 5.56 -16.47
N THR A 275 -43.20 4.97 -15.40
CA THR A 275 -42.69 3.74 -14.80
C THR A 275 -43.08 2.55 -15.69
N HIS A 276 -42.09 1.75 -16.11
CA HIS A 276 -42.26 0.45 -16.80
C HIS A 276 -43.05 0.50 -18.13
N ASP A 277 -42.46 1.05 -19.18
CA ASP A 277 -42.76 0.58 -20.52
C ASP A 277 -41.44 0.53 -21.29
N ASP A 278 -41.03 -0.67 -21.68
CA ASP A 278 -39.86 -0.91 -22.53
C ASP A 278 -40.14 -0.21 -23.88
N ASP A 279 -39.25 0.69 -24.29
CA ASP A 279 -39.47 1.75 -25.28
C ASP A 279 -40.19 1.27 -26.58
N PHE A 280 -41.50 1.50 -26.64
CA PHE A 280 -42.36 1.28 -27.81
C PHE A 280 -41.88 2.14 -28.99
N HIS A 281 -41.49 1.52 -30.11
CA HIS A 281 -41.01 2.21 -31.31
C HIS A 281 -42.14 2.45 -32.31
N ARG A 282 -42.81 1.38 -32.78
CA ARG A 282 -43.89 1.45 -33.76
C ARG A 282 -44.77 0.20 -33.69
N LEU A 283 -46.03 0.33 -34.11
CA LEU A 283 -46.90 -0.80 -34.43
C LEU A 283 -46.66 -1.24 -35.88
N ARG A 284 -46.36 -2.51 -36.08
CA ARG A 284 -46.31 -3.13 -37.41
C ARG A 284 -47.20 -4.36 -37.48
N GLU A 285 -47.53 -4.77 -38.70
CA GLU A 285 -48.24 -6.03 -38.94
C GLU A 285 -47.43 -7.23 -38.42
N TYR A 286 -48.15 -8.18 -37.83
CA TYR A 286 -47.63 -9.47 -37.37
C TYR A 286 -47.10 -10.26 -38.56
N ARG A 287 -45.87 -10.77 -38.44
CA ARG A 287 -45.28 -11.70 -39.39
C ARG A 287 -45.10 -13.05 -38.73
N THR A 288 -45.25 -14.12 -39.51
CA THR A 288 -45.02 -15.48 -39.05
C THR A 288 -43.61 -15.62 -38.49
N GLY A 289 -43.50 -15.87 -37.17
CA GLY A 289 -42.24 -15.91 -36.43
C GLY A 289 -42.13 -14.87 -35.31
N ASP A 290 -43.01 -13.86 -35.31
CA ASP A 290 -43.07 -12.87 -34.23
C ASP A 290 -43.62 -13.47 -32.93
N ASN A 291 -43.10 -13.01 -31.79
CA ASN A 291 -43.54 -13.43 -30.47
C ASN A 291 -45.01 -13.06 -30.24
N PRO A 292 -45.92 -14.02 -30.01
CA PRO A 292 -47.34 -13.74 -29.78
C PRO A 292 -47.62 -12.87 -28.56
N LYS A 293 -46.69 -12.83 -27.58
CA LYS A 293 -46.80 -11.98 -26.39
C LYS A 293 -46.60 -10.48 -26.69
N ALA A 294 -46.03 -10.15 -27.84
CA ALA A 294 -45.81 -8.77 -28.27
C ALA A 294 -47.00 -8.18 -29.05
N ILE A 295 -48.11 -8.93 -29.21
CA ILE A 295 -49.31 -8.46 -29.91
C ILE A 295 -49.99 -7.33 -29.11
N HIS A 296 -50.22 -6.20 -29.78
CA HIS A 296 -50.97 -5.08 -29.24
C HIS A 296 -52.48 -5.28 -29.50
N TRP A 297 -53.17 -5.95 -28.57
CA TRP A 297 -54.58 -6.32 -28.74
C TRP A 297 -55.51 -5.15 -29.01
N LEU A 298 -55.28 -3.99 -28.38
CA LEU A 298 -56.13 -2.81 -28.57
C LEU A 298 -56.02 -2.21 -29.99
N SER A 299 -54.85 -2.31 -30.62
CA SER A 299 -54.64 -1.81 -32.00
C SER A 299 -55.10 -2.84 -33.02
N THR A 300 -54.89 -4.11 -32.68
CA THR A 300 -55.42 -5.25 -33.43
C THR A 300 -56.95 -5.19 -33.56
N ALA A 301 -57.64 -4.89 -32.45
CA ALA A 301 -59.10 -4.77 -32.42
C ALA A 301 -59.63 -3.57 -33.24
N ARG A 302 -58.84 -2.51 -33.41
CA ARG A 302 -59.24 -1.31 -34.18
C ARG A 302 -58.98 -1.45 -35.68
N ASN A 303 -57.88 -2.10 -36.05
CA ASN A 303 -57.44 -2.21 -37.45
C ASN A 303 -57.86 -3.53 -38.11
N ASN A 304 -58.44 -4.46 -37.34
CA ASN A 304 -58.83 -5.81 -37.77
C ASN A 304 -57.68 -6.66 -38.35
N GLU A 305 -56.44 -6.30 -38.01
CA GLU A 305 -55.20 -6.96 -38.43
C GLU A 305 -54.30 -7.13 -37.20
N LEU A 306 -53.59 -8.26 -37.09
CA LEU A 306 -52.69 -8.52 -35.96
C LEU A 306 -51.52 -7.51 -35.96
N MET A 307 -51.47 -6.65 -34.95
CA MET A 307 -50.41 -5.65 -34.80
C MET A 307 -49.45 -6.04 -33.67
N VAL A 308 -48.14 -6.00 -33.93
CA VAL A 308 -47.08 -6.29 -32.96
C VAL A 308 -46.40 -5.00 -32.52
N ARG A 309 -46.11 -4.89 -31.21
CA ARG A 309 -45.25 -3.86 -30.65
C ARG A 309 -43.81 -4.16 -31.07
N GLU A 310 -43.25 -3.32 -31.93
CA GLU A 310 -41.83 -3.34 -32.21
C GLU A 310 -41.12 -2.48 -31.16
N TYR A 311 -40.19 -3.08 -30.43
CA TYR A 311 -39.36 -2.40 -29.44
C TYR A 311 -38.04 -2.00 -30.11
N HIS A 312 -37.48 -0.86 -29.72
CA HIS A 312 -36.12 -0.51 -30.14
C HIS A 312 -35.13 -1.47 -29.50
N GLU A 313 -34.45 -2.30 -30.29
CA GLU A 313 -33.24 -2.99 -29.84
C GLU A 313 -32.14 -1.93 -29.66
N THR A 314 -32.08 -1.36 -28.46
CA THR A 314 -31.15 -0.28 -28.14
C THR A 314 -29.80 -0.93 -27.88
N ARG A 315 -28.93 -0.98 -28.90
CA ARG A 315 -27.52 -1.29 -28.66
C ARG A 315 -26.92 -0.13 -27.87
N ASP A 316 -26.53 -0.42 -26.64
CA ASP A 316 -25.66 0.45 -25.87
C ASP A 316 -24.40 0.78 -26.69
N ARG A 317 -23.92 2.01 -26.61
CA ARG A 317 -22.79 2.49 -27.42
C ARG A 317 -21.52 1.76 -27.03
N ASP A 318 -20.62 1.56 -27.99
CA ASP A 318 -19.27 1.09 -27.70
C ASP A 318 -18.41 2.24 -27.13
N LEU A 319 -17.35 1.91 -26.39
CA LEU A 319 -16.45 2.90 -25.79
C LEU A 319 -15.00 2.60 -26.16
N ILE A 320 -14.28 3.60 -26.66
CA ILE A 320 -12.84 3.57 -26.83
C ILE A 320 -12.22 4.60 -25.87
N VAL A 321 -11.38 4.10 -24.94
CA VAL A 321 -10.60 4.93 -24.03
C VAL A 321 -9.13 4.85 -24.43
N PHE A 322 -8.56 5.97 -24.86
CA PHE A 322 -7.13 6.09 -25.10
C PHE A 322 -6.50 6.93 -23.98
N LEU A 323 -5.59 6.34 -23.22
CA LEU A 323 -4.87 7.00 -22.14
C LEU A 323 -3.42 7.26 -22.55
N ASP A 324 -3.02 8.53 -22.60
CA ASP A 324 -1.66 9.00 -22.83
C ASP A 324 -1.03 9.48 -21.51
N LEU A 325 -0.02 8.76 -21.03
CA LEU A 325 0.69 9.00 -19.77
C LEU A 325 2.10 9.53 -20.04
N PHE A 326 2.18 10.75 -20.55
CA PHE A 326 3.42 11.51 -20.60
C PHE A 326 3.75 12.08 -19.22
N GLY A 327 5.00 11.94 -18.78
CA GLY A 327 5.44 12.52 -17.52
C GLY A 327 6.84 12.07 -17.14
N ASN A 328 7.24 12.40 -15.92
CA ASN A 328 8.53 11.96 -15.41
C ASN A 328 8.51 10.43 -15.16
N PRO A 329 9.39 9.64 -15.81
CA PRO A 329 9.45 8.20 -15.61
C PRO A 329 10.00 7.79 -14.24
N ASP A 330 10.57 8.73 -13.46
CA ASP A 330 11.13 8.44 -12.14
C ASP A 330 10.06 7.83 -11.21
N PRO A 331 10.24 6.56 -10.78
CA PRO A 331 9.34 5.91 -9.87
C PRO A 331 9.30 6.54 -8.48
N GLN A 332 10.05 7.59 -8.15
CA GLN A 332 9.93 8.29 -6.86
C GLN A 332 9.05 9.55 -6.93
N VAL A 333 8.78 10.07 -8.13
CA VAL A 333 8.02 11.30 -8.33
C VAL A 333 6.54 11.00 -8.54
N ILE A 334 5.68 11.59 -7.71
CA ILE A 334 4.22 11.48 -7.85
C ILE A 334 3.71 12.62 -8.71
N ASP A 335 3.23 12.27 -9.89
CA ASP A 335 2.52 13.20 -10.75
C ASP A 335 1.00 13.06 -10.52
N GLN A 336 0.41 14.05 -9.86
CA GLN A 336 -1.03 14.04 -9.59
C GLN A 336 -1.88 14.09 -10.87
N GLN A 337 -1.38 14.64 -11.98
CA GLN A 337 -2.11 14.64 -13.25
C GLN A 337 -2.21 13.22 -13.80
N VAL A 338 -1.11 12.46 -13.76
CA VAL A 338 -1.09 11.03 -14.10
C VAL A 338 -2.09 10.25 -13.23
N GLU A 339 -2.06 10.43 -11.91
CA GLU A 339 -2.99 9.73 -11.00
C GLU A 339 -4.46 10.04 -11.33
N ARG A 340 -4.78 11.30 -11.65
CA ARG A 340 -6.14 11.72 -12.03
C ARG A 340 -6.54 11.16 -13.38
N ALA A 341 -5.65 11.15 -14.38
CA ALA A 341 -5.88 10.59 -15.71
C ALA A 341 -6.25 9.10 -15.61
N VAL A 342 -5.44 8.32 -14.88
CA VAL A 342 -5.67 6.90 -14.65
C VAL A 342 -6.97 6.65 -13.89
N SER A 343 -7.22 7.44 -12.84
CA SER A 343 -8.44 7.29 -12.04
C SER A 343 -9.72 7.66 -12.82
N PHE A 344 -9.64 8.65 -13.71
CA PHE A 344 -10.73 8.99 -14.62
C PHE A 344 -10.97 7.87 -15.64
N ALA A 345 -9.92 7.33 -16.26
CA ALA A 345 -10.02 6.17 -17.15
C ALA A 345 -10.64 4.96 -16.44
N ALA A 346 -10.18 4.63 -15.23
CA ALA A 346 -10.74 3.57 -14.40
C ALA A 346 -12.24 3.78 -14.14
N THR A 347 -12.64 5.02 -13.86
CA THR A 347 -14.03 5.38 -13.62
C THR A 347 -14.90 5.17 -14.88
N LEU A 348 -14.41 5.58 -16.05
CA LEU A 348 -15.11 5.37 -17.32
C LEU A 348 -15.30 3.87 -17.62
N ILE A 349 -14.26 3.07 -17.43
CA ILE A 349 -14.30 1.62 -17.66
C ILE A 349 -15.33 0.96 -16.73
N VAL A 350 -15.27 1.26 -15.44
CA VAL A 350 -16.18 0.69 -14.44
C VAL A 350 -17.63 1.11 -14.71
N ASP A 351 -17.86 2.38 -15.04
CA ASP A 351 -19.20 2.90 -15.34
C ASP A 351 -19.79 2.24 -16.59
N HIS A 352 -19.00 2.16 -17.66
CA HIS A 352 -19.39 1.55 -18.94
C HIS A 352 -19.72 0.07 -18.80
N CYS A 353 -18.82 -0.72 -18.19
CA CYS A 353 -19.01 -2.15 -17.98
C CYS A 353 -20.18 -2.49 -17.04
N ARG A 354 -20.61 -1.55 -16.18
CA ARG A 354 -21.76 -1.72 -15.29
C ARG A 354 -23.08 -1.37 -15.95
N ARG A 355 -23.12 -0.29 -16.76
CA ARG A 355 -24.35 0.24 -17.35
C ARG A 355 -24.71 -0.38 -18.68
N ASN A 356 -23.73 -0.68 -19.53
CA ASN A 356 -23.94 -0.98 -20.93
C ASN A 356 -23.77 -2.48 -21.19
N ARG A 357 -24.84 -3.26 -21.00
CA ARG A 357 -24.79 -4.73 -21.12
C ARG A 357 -24.89 -5.11 -22.60
N GLY A 358 -23.78 -5.59 -23.16
CA GLY A 358 -23.69 -6.01 -24.56
C GLY A 358 -22.99 -5.02 -25.48
N ALA A 359 -22.58 -3.85 -24.96
CA ALA A 359 -21.62 -2.97 -25.63
C ALA A 359 -20.21 -3.57 -25.64
N SER A 360 -19.36 -3.07 -26.51
CA SER A 360 -17.92 -3.35 -26.52
C SER A 360 -17.14 -2.20 -25.87
N ILE A 361 -15.93 -2.53 -25.41
CA ILE A 361 -14.97 -1.54 -24.91
C ILE A 361 -13.59 -1.85 -25.47
N ALA A 362 -12.87 -0.82 -25.89
CA ALA A 362 -11.46 -0.90 -26.21
C ALA A 362 -10.67 0.13 -25.40
N ILE A 363 -9.49 -0.27 -24.95
CA ILE A 363 -8.62 0.54 -24.14
C ILE A 363 -7.24 0.51 -24.77
N GLY A 364 -6.67 1.69 -25.01
CA GLY A 364 -5.26 1.85 -25.35
C GLY A 364 -4.58 2.66 -24.26
N ILE A 365 -3.40 2.23 -23.84
CA ILE A 365 -2.56 2.94 -22.88
C ILE A 365 -1.20 3.15 -23.55
N ALA A 366 -0.86 4.42 -23.78
CA ALA A 366 0.47 4.86 -24.15
C ALA A 366 1.17 5.33 -22.88
N SER A 367 2.01 4.47 -22.31
CA SER A 367 2.81 4.74 -21.12
C SER A 367 4.22 4.19 -21.34
N GLU A 368 4.99 3.88 -20.29
CA GLU A 368 6.24 3.12 -20.43
C GLU A 368 6.07 1.83 -21.24
N ARG A 369 4.93 1.13 -21.05
CA ARG A 369 4.54 -0.05 -21.83
C ARG A 369 3.33 0.29 -22.69
N ARG A 370 3.37 -0.09 -23.97
CA ARG A 370 2.17 -0.06 -24.81
C ARG A 370 1.20 -1.16 -24.35
N PHE A 371 -0.08 -0.82 -24.24
CA PHE A 371 -1.14 -1.79 -24.01
C PHE A 371 -2.35 -1.43 -24.84
N VAL A 372 -2.90 -2.38 -25.59
CA VAL A 372 -4.16 -2.24 -26.31
C VAL A 372 -4.98 -3.49 -26.09
N TRP A 373 -6.24 -3.30 -25.72
CA TRP A 373 -7.18 -4.39 -25.51
C TRP A 373 -8.55 -3.99 -26.07
N ARG A 374 -9.28 -4.96 -26.61
CA ARG A 374 -10.67 -4.79 -27.07
C ARG A 374 -11.49 -6.04 -26.78
N GLY A 375 -12.76 -5.85 -26.45
CA GLY A 375 -13.68 -6.95 -26.21
C GLY A 375 -15.05 -6.50 -25.71
N PRO A 376 -15.92 -7.45 -25.33
CA PRO A 376 -17.22 -7.12 -24.77
C PRO A 376 -17.06 -6.43 -23.41
N ALA A 377 -17.85 -5.39 -23.18
CA ALA A 377 -17.94 -4.72 -21.89
C ALA A 377 -18.69 -5.62 -20.90
N GLY A 378 -18.16 -5.77 -19.70
CA GLY A 378 -18.79 -6.58 -18.66
C GLY A 378 -18.06 -6.52 -17.32
N PRO A 379 -18.70 -6.94 -16.22
CA PRO A 379 -18.12 -6.85 -14.89
C PRO A 379 -16.87 -7.73 -14.72
N ASN A 380 -16.78 -8.84 -15.46
CA ASN A 380 -15.69 -9.81 -15.32
C ASN A 380 -14.35 -9.30 -15.85
N ILE A 381 -14.36 -8.37 -16.82
CA ILE A 381 -13.13 -7.82 -17.40
C ILE A 381 -12.58 -6.64 -16.61
N VAL A 382 -13.42 -5.99 -15.79
CA VAL A 382 -13.04 -4.80 -15.01
C VAL A 382 -11.78 -5.04 -14.16
N PRO A 383 -11.65 -6.12 -13.35
CA PRO A 383 -10.43 -6.34 -12.56
C PRO A 383 -9.15 -6.38 -13.41
N HIS A 384 -9.19 -7.07 -14.55
CA HIS A 384 -8.04 -7.16 -15.45
C HIS A 384 -7.62 -5.79 -16.01
N LEU A 385 -8.59 -4.97 -16.41
CA LEU A 385 -8.31 -3.62 -16.93
C LEU A 385 -7.81 -2.68 -15.83
N LEU A 386 -8.31 -2.83 -14.60
CA LEU A 386 -7.81 -2.09 -13.45
C LEU A 386 -6.40 -2.53 -13.06
N ASP A 387 -6.05 -3.82 -13.18
CA ASP A 387 -4.70 -4.33 -12.95
C ASP A 387 -3.68 -3.71 -13.92
N GLU A 388 -4.06 -3.57 -15.20
CA GLU A 388 -3.25 -2.91 -16.23
C GLU A 388 -3.08 -1.40 -15.94
N LEU A 389 -4.16 -0.71 -15.57
CA LEU A 389 -4.09 0.70 -15.14
C LEU A 389 -3.26 0.91 -13.87
N SER A 390 -3.24 -0.07 -12.96
CA SER A 390 -2.46 -0.03 -11.72
C SER A 390 -0.96 -0.09 -11.98
N GLN A 391 -0.54 -0.74 -13.06
CA GLN A 391 0.86 -0.92 -13.45
C GLN A 391 1.30 0.06 -14.56
N ALA A 392 0.40 0.90 -15.05
CA ALA A 392 0.71 1.89 -16.07
C ALA A 392 1.53 3.05 -15.48
N HIS A 393 2.85 3.02 -15.70
CA HIS A 393 3.77 4.09 -15.29
C HIS A 393 4.01 5.10 -16.43
N PRO A 394 4.15 6.41 -16.11
CA PRO A 394 4.35 7.45 -17.12
C PRO A 394 5.71 7.31 -17.82
N SER A 395 5.79 7.79 -19.06
CA SER A 395 7.03 7.82 -19.84
C SER A 395 7.34 9.24 -20.31
N ALA A 396 8.62 9.54 -20.50
CA ALA A 396 9.04 10.79 -21.15
C ALA A 396 8.72 10.78 -22.66
N ASP A 397 8.59 9.61 -23.28
CA ASP A 397 8.19 9.47 -24.68
C ASP A 397 7.25 8.26 -24.85
N PRO A 398 5.96 8.40 -24.48
CA PRO A 398 5.00 7.31 -24.62
C PRO A 398 4.69 7.02 -26.09
N PRO A 399 4.42 5.75 -26.48
CA PRO A 399 4.20 5.34 -27.86
C PRO A 399 2.79 5.70 -28.37
N VAL A 400 2.45 6.99 -28.37
CA VAL A 400 1.10 7.51 -28.68
C VAL A 400 0.65 7.11 -30.08
N ASN A 401 1.52 7.23 -31.08
CA ASN A 401 1.16 7.05 -32.49
C ASN A 401 0.78 5.60 -32.83
N SER A 402 1.49 4.63 -32.24
CA SER A 402 1.21 3.21 -32.49
C SER A 402 -0.11 2.80 -31.87
N VAL A 403 -0.37 3.22 -30.62
CA VAL A 403 -1.63 2.97 -29.92
C VAL A 403 -2.80 3.67 -30.63
N SER A 404 -2.63 4.93 -31.04
CA SER A 404 -3.64 5.69 -31.77
C SER A 404 -4.05 5.00 -33.07
N ARG A 405 -3.07 4.50 -33.85
CA ARG A 405 -3.33 3.83 -35.13
C ARG A 405 -4.19 2.57 -34.93
N GLU A 406 -3.81 1.73 -33.96
CA GLU A 406 -4.53 0.50 -33.64
C GLU A 406 -5.97 0.75 -33.16
N LEU A 407 -6.21 1.80 -32.37
CA LEU A 407 -7.55 2.17 -31.92
C LEU A 407 -8.41 2.80 -33.04
N GLN A 408 -7.79 3.49 -34.00
CA GLN A 408 -8.50 4.06 -35.15
C GLN A 408 -8.99 3.01 -36.13
N ASP A 409 -8.29 1.87 -36.23
CA ASP A 409 -8.70 0.74 -37.08
C ASP A 409 -9.99 0.05 -36.59
N ILE A 410 -10.43 0.32 -35.36
CA ILE A 410 -11.67 -0.23 -34.80
C ILE A 410 -12.88 0.46 -35.46
N GLN A 411 -13.67 -0.30 -36.23
CA GLN A 411 -14.84 0.20 -36.96
C GLN A 411 -16.16 -0.07 -36.23
N TRP A 412 -16.34 0.55 -35.07
CA TRP A 412 -17.60 0.52 -34.33
C TRP A 412 -18.53 1.66 -34.74
N SER A 413 -19.79 1.34 -35.04
CA SER A 413 -20.75 2.27 -35.66
C SER A 413 -21.21 3.38 -34.71
N LYS A 414 -21.59 3.03 -33.48
CA LYS A 414 -21.99 3.97 -32.42
C LYS A 414 -20.99 3.88 -31.27
N CYS A 415 -19.92 4.67 -31.34
CA CYS A 415 -18.81 4.59 -30.41
C CYS A 415 -18.43 5.96 -29.85
N HIS A 416 -18.27 6.05 -28.53
CA HIS A 416 -17.60 7.20 -27.90
C HIS A 416 -16.08 6.98 -27.92
N ARG A 417 -15.34 7.94 -28.46
CA ARG A 417 -13.88 7.90 -28.57
C ARG A 417 -13.28 8.99 -27.69
N LEU A 418 -12.63 8.59 -26.61
CA LEU A 418 -12.07 9.51 -25.62
C LEU A 418 -10.56 9.34 -25.59
N LEU A 419 -9.84 10.46 -25.63
CA LEU A 419 -8.41 10.49 -25.39
C LEU A 419 -8.13 11.31 -24.14
N ILE A 420 -7.60 10.67 -23.11
CA ILE A 420 -7.19 11.30 -21.85
C ILE A 420 -5.68 11.48 -21.91
N THR A 421 -5.19 12.71 -21.73
CA THR A 421 -3.75 13.01 -21.81
C THR A 421 -3.27 13.80 -20.60
N THR A 422 -2.01 13.57 -20.22
CA THR A 422 -1.26 14.36 -19.25
C THR A 422 -0.43 15.48 -19.90
N ARG A 423 -0.52 15.63 -21.23
CA ARG A 423 0.04 16.76 -21.99
C ARG A 423 -0.99 17.86 -22.17
N LEU A 424 -0.51 19.03 -22.58
CA LEU A 424 -1.38 20.06 -23.16
C LEU A 424 -1.96 19.54 -24.48
N ALA A 425 -3.25 19.77 -24.71
CA ALA A 425 -3.94 19.23 -25.89
C ALA A 425 -3.32 19.72 -27.22
N GLY A 426 -2.76 20.93 -27.24
CA GLY A 426 -2.08 21.48 -28.42
C GLY A 426 -0.82 20.71 -28.82
N ASP A 427 -0.06 20.19 -27.85
CA ASP A 427 1.16 19.41 -28.11
C ASP A 427 0.81 18.03 -28.67
N LEU A 428 -0.20 17.41 -28.08
CA LEU A 428 -0.69 16.11 -28.53
C LEU A 428 -1.26 16.17 -29.95
N ARG A 429 -2.04 17.21 -30.29
CA ARG A 429 -2.57 17.40 -31.64
C ARG A 429 -1.44 17.45 -32.68
N ARG A 430 -0.39 18.22 -32.41
CA ARG A 430 0.79 18.31 -33.28
C ARG A 430 1.46 16.94 -33.48
N ILE A 431 1.54 16.13 -32.42
CA ILE A 431 2.13 14.77 -32.52
C ILE A 431 1.26 13.87 -33.40
N LEU A 432 -0.05 13.82 -33.16
CA LEU A 432 -0.98 13.03 -33.95
C LEU A 432 -1.02 13.47 -35.42
N GLU A 433 -0.89 14.77 -35.68
CA GLU A 433 -0.76 15.36 -37.02
C GLU A 433 0.54 14.96 -37.70
N SER A 434 1.67 15.06 -36.99
CA SER A 434 2.99 14.73 -37.55
C SER A 434 3.16 13.24 -37.88
N ALA A 435 2.42 12.36 -37.20
CA ALA A 435 2.51 10.91 -37.36
C ALA A 435 1.51 10.34 -38.37
N SER A 436 0.56 11.16 -38.79
CA SER A 436 -0.38 10.84 -39.83
C SER A 436 0.18 11.42 -41.13
N ASP A 437 0.55 10.56 -42.09
CA ASP A 437 0.84 11.00 -43.48
C ASP A 437 -0.36 11.72 -44.14
N ARG A 438 -1.51 11.74 -43.46
CA ARG A 438 -2.73 12.46 -43.81
C ARG A 438 -2.95 13.61 -42.83
N GLN A 439 -3.28 14.80 -43.33
CA GLN A 439 -3.67 15.96 -42.51
C GLN A 439 -4.65 15.57 -41.36
N ALA A 440 -4.60 16.25 -40.22
CA ALA A 440 -5.51 16.03 -39.06
C ALA A 440 -7.00 15.93 -39.43
N SER A 441 -7.41 16.57 -40.53
CA SER A 441 -8.76 16.53 -41.10
C SER A 441 -9.18 15.16 -41.66
N ASP A 442 -8.25 14.23 -41.84
CA ASP A 442 -8.46 12.92 -42.46
C ASP A 442 -8.56 11.75 -41.45
N LEU A 443 -8.55 12.08 -40.15
CA LEU A 443 -8.89 11.13 -39.09
C LEU A 443 -10.36 10.73 -39.24
N ARG A 444 -10.61 9.50 -39.73
CA ARG A 444 -11.96 8.98 -40.01
C ARG A 444 -12.96 9.21 -38.88
N HIS A 445 -12.51 9.13 -37.63
CA HIS A 445 -13.29 9.45 -36.43
C HIS A 445 -12.40 10.11 -35.36
N PRO A 446 -12.52 11.43 -35.10
CA PRO A 446 -11.65 12.12 -34.15
C PRO A 446 -11.94 11.72 -32.70
N PHE A 447 -10.90 11.68 -31.86
CA PHE A 447 -11.04 11.52 -30.42
C PHE A 447 -11.48 12.83 -29.75
N LYS A 448 -12.39 12.76 -28.78
CA LYS A 448 -12.61 13.87 -27.83
C LYS A 448 -11.43 13.87 -26.85
N ILE A 449 -10.56 14.88 -26.97
CA ILE A 449 -9.38 15.04 -26.10
C ILE A 449 -9.82 15.65 -24.77
N ILE A 450 -9.38 15.04 -23.67
CA ILE A 450 -9.63 15.46 -22.29
C ILE A 450 -8.28 15.59 -21.59
N GLU A 451 -7.93 16.80 -21.20
CA GLU A 451 -6.74 17.03 -20.38
C GLU A 451 -6.98 16.57 -18.94
N SER A 452 -5.95 15.98 -18.35
CA SER A 452 -6.01 15.44 -16.97
C SER A 452 -5.75 16.49 -15.88
N SER A 453 -5.81 17.78 -16.23
CA SER A 453 -5.72 18.87 -15.27
C SER A 453 -6.86 18.78 -14.24
N HIS A 454 -6.61 19.29 -13.03
CA HIS A 454 -7.60 19.24 -11.96
C HIS A 454 -8.91 19.93 -12.36
N GLU A 455 -8.81 21.11 -12.98
CA GLU A 455 -9.95 21.94 -13.37
C GLU A 455 -10.86 21.25 -14.38
N VAL A 456 -10.28 20.52 -15.34
CA VAL A 456 -11.04 19.78 -16.35
C VAL A 456 -11.70 18.55 -15.74
N LEU A 457 -10.93 17.71 -15.05
CA LEU A 457 -11.46 16.44 -14.53
C LEU A 457 -12.44 16.60 -13.36
N ALA A 458 -12.31 17.65 -12.54
CA ALA A 458 -13.25 17.94 -11.46
C ALA A 458 -14.68 18.22 -11.97
N ARG A 459 -14.84 18.64 -13.23
CA ARG A 459 -16.15 18.82 -13.86
C ARG A 459 -16.85 17.49 -14.17
N TYR A 460 -16.07 16.45 -14.45
CA TYR A 460 -16.57 15.15 -14.91
C TYR A 460 -16.55 14.07 -13.83
N LEU A 461 -15.70 14.22 -12.82
CA LEU A 461 -15.45 13.21 -11.79
C LEU A 461 -15.77 13.75 -10.40
N SER A 462 -16.54 12.96 -9.64
CA SER A 462 -16.83 13.21 -8.24
C SER A 462 -16.40 12.01 -7.40
N TRP A 463 -15.95 12.27 -6.17
CA TRP A 463 -15.55 11.23 -5.23
C TRP A 463 -16.64 11.18 -4.16
N GLY A 464 -17.41 10.10 -4.11
CA GLY A 464 -18.54 9.97 -3.18
C GLY A 464 -18.17 10.48 -1.78
N THR A 465 -18.91 11.51 -1.34
CA THR A 465 -18.81 12.26 -0.08
C THR A 465 -17.50 13.01 0.20
N GLU A 466 -17.43 14.24 -0.34
CA GLU A 466 -16.72 15.38 0.27
C GLU A 466 -17.63 16.64 0.26
N GLN A 467 -18.95 16.43 0.37
CA GLN A 467 -19.97 17.50 0.37
C GLN A 467 -20.51 17.85 1.78
N SER A 468 -19.94 17.31 2.87
CA SER A 468 -20.53 17.50 4.21
C SER A 468 -19.85 18.51 5.15
N GLU A 469 -18.59 18.94 4.97
CA GLU A 469 -17.95 19.77 6.02
C GLU A 469 -17.12 20.98 5.56
N TYR A 470 -16.64 21.05 4.32
CA TYR A 470 -15.86 22.20 3.85
C TYR A 470 -16.65 23.18 2.96
N GLY A 471 -17.56 22.69 2.12
CA GLY A 471 -18.35 23.54 1.20
C GLY A 471 -19.44 24.40 1.84
N THR A 472 -19.87 24.07 3.07
CA THR A 472 -20.87 24.86 3.79
C THR A 472 -20.24 26.04 4.53
N ARG A 473 -19.01 25.92 5.05
CA ARG A 473 -18.36 27.02 5.78
C ARG A 473 -17.99 28.22 4.90
N GLU A 474 -17.64 28.01 3.63
CA GLU A 474 -17.39 29.14 2.71
C GLU A 474 -18.67 29.77 2.15
N ARG A 475 -19.75 28.99 1.95
CA ARG A 475 -21.02 29.56 1.48
C ARG A 475 -21.78 30.31 2.58
N THR A 476 -21.68 29.87 3.85
CA THR A 476 -22.29 30.61 4.97
C THR A 476 -21.46 31.85 5.35
N SER A 477 -20.13 31.85 5.15
CA SER A 477 -19.30 33.04 5.44
C SER A 477 -19.41 34.13 4.36
N LEU A 478 -19.61 33.76 3.09
CA LEU A 478 -19.85 34.74 2.02
C LEU A 478 -21.24 35.38 2.14
N ALA A 479 -22.29 34.59 2.44
CA ALA A 479 -23.65 35.09 2.63
C ALA A 479 -23.79 36.00 3.87
N ALA A 480 -23.05 35.74 4.94
CA ALA A 480 -23.03 36.61 6.13
C ALA A 480 -22.30 37.94 5.90
N LYS A 481 -21.38 38.01 4.92
CA LYS A 481 -20.65 39.24 4.57
C LYS A 481 -21.43 40.15 3.61
N THR A 482 -22.37 39.62 2.84
CA THR A 482 -23.22 40.43 1.93
C THR A 482 -24.49 40.97 2.59
N ALA A 483 -24.93 40.38 3.71
CA ALA A 483 -26.12 40.82 4.45
C ALA A 483 -25.84 41.91 5.52
N GLY A 484 -24.57 42.30 5.71
CA GLY A 484 -24.15 43.27 6.74
C GLY A 484 -23.95 44.72 6.26
N VAL A 485 -24.27 45.04 5.01
CA VAL A 485 -24.14 46.41 4.45
C VAL A 485 -25.50 46.88 3.93
N SER A 486 -26.45 47.00 4.86
CA SER A 486 -27.62 47.86 4.70
C SER A 486 -28.23 48.06 6.08
N LYS A 487 -27.77 49.08 6.80
CA LYS A 487 -28.52 49.88 7.76
C LYS A 487 -27.76 51.16 8.04
#